data_AF-W7TJ95-F1
#
_entry.id   AF-W7TJ95-F1
#
_cell.length_a   1.000
_cell.length_b   1.000
_cell.length_c   1.000
_cell.angle_alpha   90.00
_cell.angle_beta   90.00
_cell.angle_gamma   90.00
#
_symmetry.space_group_name_H-M   'P 1'
#
loop_
_entity.id
_entity.type
_entity.pdbx_description
1 polymer ?
#
loop_
_entity_poly.entity_id
_entity_poly.type
_entity_poly.pdbx_seq_one_letter_code
_entity_poly.pdbx_strand_id
1 'polypeptide(L)'
;MRQLRHHEQKLLKKVDFLQWKSDQNIREIKILRRYHIQDREDYVKYNKICGHITKLTAKLKDLKPEDEFRIKMTDDLLSKLYNMGLIPTKKSLSQCETLAASAFCRRRLPVVMVRMKMAETLKEAVTFIEQGHVRVGPTGRGK
;
A
#
# COMPACT_ATOMS: atom_id res chain seq x y z
N MET A 1 -23.73 19.83 10.84
CA MET A 1 -25.09 19.25 10.73
C MET A 1 -25.63 18.99 12.12
N ARG A 2 -26.94 19.19 12.34
CA ARG A 2 -27.58 18.96 13.63
C ARG A 2 -27.71 17.45 13.91
N GLN A 3 -27.59 17.05 15.17
CA GLN A 3 -27.85 15.66 15.58
C GLN A 3 -29.34 15.33 15.45
N LEU A 4 -29.65 14.23 14.76
CA LEU A 4 -31.01 13.72 14.58
C LEU A 4 -31.58 13.22 15.91
N ARG A 5 -32.85 13.49 16.17
CA ARG A 5 -33.60 12.91 17.28
C ARG A 5 -33.89 11.44 17.02
N HIS A 6 -34.19 10.68 18.07
CA HIS A 6 -34.42 9.23 17.99
C HIS A 6 -35.45 8.82 16.93
N HIS A 7 -36.56 9.56 16.78
CA HIS A 7 -37.58 9.29 15.77
C HIS A 7 -37.10 9.60 14.35
N GLU A 8 -36.34 10.68 14.16
CA GLU A 8 -35.74 11.07 12.89
C GLU A 8 -34.70 10.04 12.44
N GLN A 9 -33.86 9.56 13.36
CA GLN A 9 -32.87 8.52 13.09
C GLN A 9 -33.52 7.17 12.75
N LYS A 10 -34.70 6.86 13.32
CA LYS A 10 -35.47 5.66 12.99
C LYS A 10 -36.04 5.70 11.56
N LEU A 11 -36.39 6.88 11.07
CA LEU A 11 -36.86 7.11 9.69
C LEU A 11 -35.69 7.19 8.69
N LEU A 12 -34.60 7.86 9.07
CA LEU A 12 -33.46 8.18 8.20
C LEU A 12 -32.27 7.23 8.39
N LYS A 13 -32.51 5.93 8.55
CA LYS A 13 -31.46 4.93 8.83
C LYS A 13 -30.40 4.76 7.74
N LYS A 14 -30.74 5.10 6.49
CA LYS A 14 -29.84 4.99 5.33
C LYS A 14 -29.20 6.34 4.93
N VAL A 15 -29.53 7.41 5.62
CA VAL A 15 -29.05 8.75 5.29
C VAL A 15 -27.80 9.04 6.11
N ASP A 16 -26.65 8.86 5.47
CA ASP A 16 -25.36 9.35 5.95
C ASP A 16 -24.75 10.17 4.82
N PHE A 17 -24.63 11.48 5.04
CA PHE A 17 -24.09 12.41 4.06
C PHE A 17 -22.56 12.38 3.98
N LEU A 18 -21.90 11.78 4.96
CA LEU A 18 -20.44 11.69 5.03
C LEU A 18 -19.93 10.34 4.54
N GLN A 19 -20.70 9.27 4.75
CA GLN A 19 -20.30 7.91 4.40
C GLN A 19 -21.32 7.24 3.48
N TRP A 20 -21.07 7.27 2.18
CA TRP A 20 -21.83 6.47 1.22
C TRP A 20 -21.35 5.01 1.20
N LYS A 21 -22.26 4.05 1.07
CA LYS A 21 -21.91 2.61 1.00
C LYS A 21 -21.01 2.24 -0.18
N SER A 22 -21.06 2.98 -1.28
CA SER A 22 -20.18 2.80 -2.44
C SER A 22 -18.76 3.29 -2.17
N ASP A 23 -18.57 4.17 -1.19
CA ASP A 23 -17.34 4.89 -0.99
C ASP A 23 -16.46 4.17 0.04
N GLN A 24 -15.46 3.42 -0.46
CA GLN A 24 -14.33 2.97 0.36
C GLN A 24 -13.37 4.11 0.76
N ASN A 25 -13.80 5.37 0.60
CA ASN A 25 -12.99 6.58 0.69
C ASN A 25 -12.38 6.77 2.09
N ILE A 26 -13.09 6.36 3.16
CA ILE A 26 -12.58 6.52 4.54
C ILE A 26 -11.29 5.73 4.75
N ARG A 27 -11.18 4.52 4.20
CA ARG A 27 -9.97 3.69 4.35
C ARG A 27 -8.80 4.30 3.58
N GLU A 28 -9.07 4.74 2.36
CA GLU A 28 -8.10 5.44 1.52
C GLU A 28 -7.59 6.72 2.19
N ILE A 29 -8.49 7.61 2.63
CA ILE A 29 -8.13 8.86 3.33
C ILE A 29 -7.29 8.58 4.58
N LYS A 30 -7.64 7.54 5.37
CA LYS A 30 -6.85 7.13 6.54
C LYS A 30 -5.42 6.73 6.14
N ILE A 31 -5.25 6.03 5.03
CA ILE A 31 -3.93 5.61 4.54
C ILE A 31 -3.14 6.80 3.98
N LEU A 32 -3.78 7.66 3.17
CA LEU A 32 -3.18 8.88 2.63
C LEU A 32 -2.64 9.77 3.75
N ARG A 33 -3.45 10.01 4.79
CA ARG A 33 -3.06 10.79 5.96
C ARG A 33 -1.94 10.11 6.76
N ARG A 34 -2.03 8.79 6.99
CA ARG A 34 -1.04 8.03 7.76
C ARG A 34 0.35 8.06 7.12
N TYR A 35 0.44 7.97 5.80
CA TYR A 35 1.71 7.90 5.07
C TYR A 35 2.10 9.20 4.36
N HIS A 36 1.39 10.30 4.64
CA HIS A 36 1.58 11.60 4.01
C HIS A 36 1.72 11.48 2.48
N ILE A 37 0.71 10.88 1.86
CA ILE A 37 0.63 10.76 0.40
C ILE A 37 -0.07 12.03 -0.11
N GLN A 38 0.64 12.84 -0.89
CA GLN A 38 0.14 14.09 -1.46
C GLN A 38 -0.85 13.79 -2.60
N ASP A 39 -0.44 12.94 -3.55
CA ASP A 39 -1.27 12.59 -4.70
C ASP A 39 -2.11 11.34 -4.46
N ARG A 40 -3.44 11.52 -4.55
CA ARG A 40 -4.39 10.40 -4.43
C ARG A 40 -4.19 9.34 -5.51
N GLU A 41 -3.77 9.77 -6.71
CA GLU A 41 -3.55 8.87 -7.85
C GLU A 41 -2.50 7.80 -7.57
N ASP A 42 -1.47 8.12 -6.78
CA ASP A 42 -0.41 7.17 -6.42
C ASP A 42 -0.96 6.00 -5.62
N TYR A 43 -1.86 6.30 -4.67
CA TYR A 43 -2.54 5.26 -3.90
C TYR A 43 -3.40 4.35 -4.80
N VAL A 44 -4.13 4.95 -5.75
CA VAL A 44 -4.93 4.20 -6.73
C VAL A 44 -4.03 3.30 -7.59
N LYS A 45 -2.87 3.79 -8.05
CA LYS A 45 -1.89 3.02 -8.81
C LYS A 45 -1.35 1.84 -7.98
N TYR A 46 -0.98 2.06 -6.72
CA TYR A 46 -0.54 0.97 -5.83
C TYR A 46 -1.62 -0.08 -5.62
N ASN A 47 -2.87 0.34 -5.44
CA ASN A 47 -3.99 -0.59 -5.27
C ASN A 47 -4.23 -1.43 -6.53
N LYS A 48 -4.10 -0.85 -7.72
CA LYS A 48 -4.15 -1.59 -9.00
C LYS A 48 -3.04 -2.66 -9.08
N ILE A 49 -1.81 -2.30 -8.71
CA ILE A 49 -0.68 -3.25 -8.70
C ILE A 49 -0.92 -4.39 -7.71
N CYS A 50 -1.40 -4.09 -6.49
CA CYS A 50 -1.82 -5.12 -5.53
C CYS A 50 -2.86 -6.06 -6.16
N GLY A 51 -3.86 -5.51 -6.85
CA GLY A 51 -4.87 -6.29 -7.55
C GLY A 51 -4.30 -7.19 -8.66
N HIS A 52 -3.25 -6.77 -9.36
CA HIS A 52 -2.56 -7.62 -10.34
C HIS A 52 -1.80 -8.76 -9.67
N ILE A 53 -1.13 -8.48 -8.56
CA ILE A 53 -0.39 -9.49 -7.78
C ILE A 53 -1.36 -10.54 -7.25
N THR A 54 -2.47 -10.13 -6.62
CA THR A 54 -3.46 -11.07 -6.07
C THR A 54 -4.12 -11.91 -7.15
N LYS A 55 -4.44 -11.33 -8.31
CA LYS A 55 -4.94 -12.08 -9.48
C LYS A 55 -3.94 -13.11 -9.98
N LEU A 56 -2.66 -12.74 -10.06
CA LEU A 56 -1.60 -13.68 -10.46
C LEU A 56 -1.46 -14.81 -9.43
N THR A 57 -1.46 -14.48 -8.14
CA THR A 57 -1.43 -15.45 -7.05
C THR A 57 -2.62 -16.42 -7.10
N ALA A 58 -3.83 -15.93 -7.40
CA ALA A 58 -5.01 -16.78 -7.57
C ALA A 58 -4.82 -17.77 -8.73
N LYS A 59 -4.38 -17.29 -9.91
CA LYS A 59 -4.10 -18.15 -11.06
C LYS A 59 -3.02 -19.20 -10.77
N LEU A 60 -1.98 -18.85 -10.01
CA LEU A 60 -0.94 -19.80 -9.60
C LEU A 60 -1.48 -20.87 -8.64
N LYS A 61 -2.47 -20.54 -7.81
CA LYS A 61 -3.12 -21.52 -6.92
C LYS A 61 -3.97 -22.52 -7.68
N ASP A 62 -4.62 -22.09 -8.77
CA ASP A 62 -5.49 -22.93 -9.61
C ASP A 62 -4.71 -24.01 -10.38
N LEU A 63 -3.41 -23.82 -10.62
CA LEU A 63 -2.55 -24.81 -11.27
C LEU A 63 -2.27 -26.03 -10.39
N LYS A 64 -1.86 -27.16 -10.96
CA LYS A 64 -1.45 -28.33 -10.17
C LYS A 64 -0.17 -28.05 -9.37
N PRO A 65 -0.04 -28.55 -8.13
CA PRO A 65 1.13 -28.28 -7.29
C PRO A 65 2.43 -28.89 -7.83
N GLU A 66 2.35 -29.94 -8.65
CA GLU A 66 3.49 -30.67 -9.21
C GLU A 66 4.05 -30.04 -10.50
N ASP A 67 3.37 -29.03 -11.05
CA ASP A 67 3.81 -28.37 -12.28
C ASP A 67 5.08 -27.55 -12.03
N GLU A 68 6.14 -27.82 -12.79
CA GLU A 68 7.41 -27.12 -12.73
C GLU A 68 7.25 -25.61 -13.00
N PHE A 69 6.31 -25.24 -13.88
CA PHE A 69 6.01 -23.84 -14.17
C PHE A 69 5.47 -23.11 -12.94
N ARG A 70 4.59 -23.76 -12.17
CA ARG A 70 4.04 -23.19 -10.94
C ARG A 70 5.13 -22.97 -9.90
N ILE A 71 6.03 -23.95 -9.72
CA ILE A 71 7.12 -23.86 -8.73
C ILE A 71 8.04 -22.70 -9.08
N LYS A 72 8.51 -22.63 -10.33
CA LYS A 72 9.40 -21.57 -10.81
C LYS A 72 8.76 -20.19 -10.69
N MET A 73 7.54 -20.01 -11.21
CA MET A 73 6.87 -18.71 -11.19
C MET A 73 6.50 -18.26 -9.77
N THR A 74 6.22 -19.22 -8.88
CA THR A 74 6.00 -18.94 -7.45
C THR A 74 7.27 -18.41 -6.79
N ASP A 75 8.41 -19.06 -7.03
CA ASP A 75 9.69 -18.62 -6.46
C ASP A 75 10.10 -17.24 -7.00
N ASP A 76 9.94 -17.00 -8.31
CA ASP A 76 10.21 -15.71 -8.93
C ASP A 76 9.34 -14.59 -8.33
N LEU A 77 8.04 -14.85 -8.16
CA LEU A 77 7.12 -13.90 -7.55
C LEU A 77 7.52 -13.58 -6.10
N LEU A 78 7.77 -14.61 -5.29
CA LEU A 78 8.14 -14.45 -3.88
C LEU A 78 9.48 -13.75 -3.73
N SER A 79 10.48 -14.13 -4.53
CA SER A 79 11.79 -13.49 -4.54
C SER A 79 11.70 -12.02 -4.94
N LYS A 80 10.92 -11.68 -5.97
CA LYS A 80 10.71 -10.29 -6.38
C LYS A 80 10.02 -9.46 -5.29
N LEU A 81 8.94 -9.96 -4.71
CA LEU A 81 8.19 -9.24 -3.67
C LEU A 81 8.98 -9.07 -2.37
N TYR A 82 9.80 -10.07 -2.02
CA TYR A 82 10.71 -10.01 -0.88
C TYR A 82 11.85 -9.03 -1.10
N ASN A 83 12.50 -9.05 -2.28
CA ASN A 83 13.59 -8.13 -2.61
C ASN A 83 13.12 -6.66 -2.63
N MET A 84 11.88 -6.41 -3.07
CA MET A 84 11.26 -5.09 -2.97
C MET A 84 10.87 -4.71 -1.52
N GLY A 85 10.83 -5.69 -0.61
CA GLY A 85 10.47 -5.52 0.80
C GLY A 85 8.98 -5.35 1.04
N LEU A 86 8.12 -5.82 0.13
CA LEU A 86 6.66 -5.79 0.30
C LEU A 86 6.17 -6.91 1.24
N ILE A 87 6.92 -8.01 1.29
CA ILE A 87 6.63 -9.21 2.07
C ILE A 87 7.81 -9.49 3.00
N PRO A 88 7.58 -9.88 4.27
CA PRO A 88 8.65 -10.13 5.23
C PRO A 88 9.33 -11.49 5.08
N THR A 89 8.68 -12.49 4.47
CA THR A 89 9.23 -13.85 4.31
C THR A 89 8.87 -14.44 2.95
N LYS A 90 9.71 -15.35 2.44
CA LYS A 90 9.48 -16.08 1.17
C LYS A 90 8.72 -17.40 1.35
N LYS A 91 8.23 -17.71 2.55
CA LYS A 91 7.78 -19.06 2.89
C LYS A 91 6.36 -19.38 2.41
N SER A 92 5.49 -18.37 2.31
CA SER A 92 4.06 -18.63 2.05
C SER A 92 3.44 -17.69 1.01
N LEU A 93 2.68 -18.30 0.09
CA LEU A 93 1.89 -17.58 -0.92
C LEU A 93 0.71 -16.81 -0.30
N SER A 94 0.29 -17.17 0.92
CA SER A 94 -0.81 -16.52 1.65
C SER A 94 -0.57 -15.03 1.90
N GLN A 95 0.71 -14.62 2.03
CA GLN A 95 1.07 -13.22 2.22
C GLN A 95 0.90 -12.41 0.92
N CYS A 96 0.99 -13.05 -0.25
CA CYS A 96 0.78 -12.39 -1.54
C CYS A 96 -0.71 -12.12 -1.80
N GLU A 97 -1.59 -13.00 -1.33
CA GLU A 97 -3.04 -12.86 -1.48
C GLU A 97 -3.62 -11.73 -0.62
N THR A 98 -3.06 -11.52 0.56
CA THR A 98 -3.49 -10.48 1.51
C THR A 98 -2.68 -9.17 1.36
N LEU A 99 -1.97 -9.01 0.24
CA LEU A 99 -1.09 -7.86 0.02
C LEU A 99 -1.90 -6.55 -0.09
N ALA A 100 -1.78 -5.71 0.94
CA ALA A 100 -2.42 -4.39 0.97
C ALA A 100 -1.54 -3.31 0.31
N ALA A 101 -2.18 -2.28 -0.27
CA ALA A 101 -1.49 -1.10 -0.81
C ALA A 101 -0.62 -0.36 0.23
N SER A 102 -0.95 -0.50 1.52
CA SER A 102 -0.12 -0.01 2.63
C SER A 102 1.29 -0.60 2.65
N ALA A 103 1.51 -1.79 2.08
CA ALA A 103 2.85 -2.37 1.93
C ALA A 103 3.74 -1.50 1.05
N PHE A 104 3.23 -1.03 -0.09
CA PHE A 104 3.92 -0.08 -0.96
C PHE A 104 4.14 1.26 -0.27
N CYS A 105 3.11 1.77 0.43
CA CYS A 105 3.21 3.04 1.16
C CYS A 105 4.34 3.02 2.19
N ARG A 106 4.58 1.89 2.86
CA ARG A 106 5.68 1.70 3.82
C ARG A 106 7.08 1.65 3.20
N ARG A 107 7.19 1.48 1.88
CA ARG A 107 8.46 1.43 1.15
C ARG A 107 8.80 2.75 0.46
N ARG A 108 7.94 3.78 0.58
CA ARG A 108 8.23 5.15 0.12
C ARG A 108 9.42 5.72 0.89
N LEU A 109 10.27 6.47 0.19
CA LEU A 109 11.48 7.07 0.76
C LEU A 109 11.25 7.86 2.06
N PRO A 110 10.25 8.76 2.17
CA PRO A 110 10.01 9.49 3.42
C PRO A 110 9.71 8.57 4.60
N VAL A 111 8.97 7.47 4.35
CA VAL A 111 8.60 6.50 5.39
C VAL A 111 9.79 5.65 5.81
N VAL A 112 10.70 5.35 4.89
CA VAL A 112 11.95 4.65 5.19
C VAL A 112 12.87 5.55 6.02
N MET A 113 12.99 6.83 5.67
CA MET A 113 13.78 7.81 6.43
C MET A 113 13.35 7.91 7.89
N VAL A 114 12.05 8.07 8.14
CA VAL A 114 11.51 8.12 9.51
C VAL A 114 11.80 6.81 10.26
N ARG A 115 11.65 5.66 9.59
CA ARG A 115 11.97 4.35 10.21
C ARG A 115 13.44 4.19 10.54
N MET A 116 14.33 4.76 9.73
CA MET A 116 15.77 4.79 9.95
C MET A 116 16.22 5.92 10.89
N LYS A 117 15.27 6.66 11.49
CA LYS A 117 15.53 7.80 12.39
C LYS A 117 16.34 8.94 11.73
N MET A 118 16.20 9.12 10.41
CA MET A 118 16.81 10.24 9.68
C MET A 118 15.97 11.52 9.75
N ALA A 119 14.68 11.40 10.07
CA ALA A 119 13.75 12.50 10.29
C ALA A 119 12.78 12.08 11.40
N GLU A 120 12.27 13.03 12.18
CA GLU A 120 11.35 12.74 13.28
C GLU A 120 9.94 12.49 12.77
N THR A 121 9.49 13.32 11.81
CA THR A 121 8.15 13.23 11.24
C THR A 121 8.14 12.97 9.74
N LEU A 122 7.04 12.38 9.23
CA LEU A 122 6.86 12.18 7.79
C LEU A 122 6.80 13.48 7.00
N LYS A 123 6.29 14.55 7.63
CA LYS A 123 6.20 15.87 7.00
C LYS A 123 7.60 16.46 6.81
N GLU A 124 8.44 16.40 7.84
CA GLU A 124 9.86 16.79 7.74
C GLU A 124 10.62 15.99 6.71
N ALA A 125 10.44 14.66 6.71
CA ALA A 125 11.09 13.78 5.74
C ALA A 125 10.75 14.17 4.30
N VAL A 126 9.48 14.51 4.03
CA VAL A 126 9.05 15.00 2.72
C VAL A 126 9.69 16.35 2.39
N THR A 127 9.69 17.31 3.32
CA THR A 127 10.36 18.60 3.08
C THR A 127 11.85 18.47 2.82
N PHE A 128 12.57 17.59 3.52
CA PHE A 128 14.00 17.35 3.26
C PHE A 128 14.27 16.74 1.89
N ILE A 129 13.35 15.89 1.40
CA ILE A 129 13.43 15.33 0.05
C ILE A 129 13.13 16.40 -0.99
N GLU A 130 12.09 17.21 -0.78
CA GLU A 130 11.70 18.31 -1.68
C GLU A 130 12.80 19.38 -1.78
N GLN A 131 13.51 19.65 -0.69
CA GLN A 131 14.66 20.56 -0.64
C GLN A 131 15.95 19.96 -1.24
N GLY A 132 15.99 18.65 -1.51
CA GLY A 132 17.15 17.98 -2.07
C GLY A 132 18.28 17.66 -1.07
N HIS A 133 17.99 17.63 0.23
CA HIS A 133 18.98 17.25 1.26
C HIS A 133 19.27 15.74 1.29
N VAL A 134 18.39 14.93 0.66
CA VAL A 134 18.45 13.47 0.68
C VAL A 134 18.92 12.93 -0.66
N ARG A 135 19.86 11.99 -0.62
CA ARG A 135 20.33 11.24 -1.80
C ARG A 135 20.19 9.73 -1.58
N VAL A 136 19.84 9.00 -2.63
CA VAL A 136 19.76 7.53 -2.60
C VAL A 136 20.84 6.97 -3.53
N GLY A 137 21.85 6.35 -2.94
CA GLY A 137 23.03 5.88 -3.66
C GLY A 137 23.98 7.00 -4.11
N PRO A 138 25.08 6.66 -4.79
CA PRO A 138 26.00 7.63 -5.38
C PRO A 138 25.46 8.13 -6.73
N THR A 139 25.16 9.43 -6.84
CA THR A 139 24.88 10.13 -8.11
C THR A 139 26.14 10.64 -8.81
N GLY A 140 27.31 10.14 -8.42
CA GLY A 140 28.55 10.39 -9.16
C GLY A 140 28.56 9.56 -10.43
N ARG A 141 28.65 10.21 -11.60
CA ARG A 141 29.37 9.59 -12.72
C ARG A 141 30.70 9.10 -12.15
N GLY A 142 30.95 7.80 -12.25
CA GLY A 142 32.30 7.28 -12.07
C GLY A 142 33.24 8.11 -12.95
N LYS A 143 34.28 8.65 -12.33
CA LYS A 143 35.56 8.74 -13.03
C LYS A 143 36.09 7.32 -13.18
#